data_AF-A0A1Q5J990-F1
#
_entry.id   AF-A0A1Q5J990-F1
#
_cell.length_a   1.000
_cell.length_b   1.000
_cell.length_c   1.000
_cell.angle_alpha   90.00
_cell.angle_beta   90.00
_cell.angle_gamma   90.00
#
_symmetry.space_group_name_H-M   'P 1'
#
loop_
_entity.id
_entity.type
_entity.pdbx_description
1 polymer ?
#
loop_
_entity_poly.entity_id
_entity_poly.type
_entity_poly.pdbx_seq_one_letter_code
_entity_poly.pdbx_strand_id
1 'polypeptide(L)'
;MTSQNKGVRREVARLVTACLLAAGLVGTVPAAAETPTRGDGPVVVPVQTTGPADRRFNLVFMGDGYTAAEMPVFRADLERHLNTLWSIEPFASYRSYVNVWAVEAPSAESGVDCDPGLDAPARDTALDMGFWGGCDPDSVQRLLTVDSRKAAELADLVPGTSRANRQVVALAHSSTYGGAGGGYATASGGNALSALITPHELGHSLGGLQDEYDYYARGVPGGPWSGPEPSSAHHTLLTEDQLREQRAKWWRWLGEESESGGVIGRHEGGLYSTKGVWRPSRHSLMKTLGYAFDQVEREVMVQAISAKVNLVQDHTPNTSSIGADRTVWVDTLHPLGGALSVTWRLDGRTLPARGARTVDLRRLRLSPGPHTLTATVTDPTPFVRDPAVRASAALTRTVSWTVDPSLTTVRDGTRAAFTGHTPTGSPVGARTVVHADTTHPVDRVPAVRWRLDGRPVATGPGDRDLDLRRLRLAPGTHTLTARLAGGDEELTWTVDARPATAAYELSEPLRTVRRPGRPVEYVHDGPFTMRLTARDDQEGAVVSQFRVDGDGWYTYYGWPTDADAPFRFTPAGTVIDGLVYGKLGRSRAVPWDDATPDLGTHRIEYRTIDAAGNVGPARSFLVTLVPPGR
;
A
#
# COMPACT_ATOMS: atom_id res chain seq x y z
N MET A 1 -38.41 -7.55 62.68
CA MET A 1 -39.82 -7.80 63.07
C MET A 1 -40.67 -6.69 62.49
N THR A 2 -41.95 -6.98 62.11
CA THR A 2 -43.09 -6.02 61.93
C THR A 2 -42.91 -4.76 61.05
N SER A 3 -43.82 -4.39 60.14
CA SER A 3 -45.07 -5.05 59.70
C SER A 3 -45.54 -4.54 58.30
N GLN A 4 -46.53 -5.24 57.78
CA GLN A 4 -47.33 -5.12 56.53
C GLN A 4 -47.95 -3.70 56.30
N ASN A 5 -48.66 -3.37 55.20
CA ASN A 5 -49.61 -4.11 54.33
C ASN A 5 -49.89 -3.23 53.07
N LYS A 6 -50.36 -3.62 51.87
CA LYS A 6 -51.07 -4.81 51.27
C LYS A 6 -50.38 -5.13 49.91
N GLY A 7 -50.86 -5.85 48.88
CA GLY A 7 -52.07 -6.62 48.48
C GLY A 7 -51.84 -7.07 47.00
N VAL A 8 -52.19 -8.25 46.47
CA VAL A 8 -53.45 -9.04 46.36
C VAL A 8 -54.42 -8.41 45.32
N ARG A 9 -54.78 -9.03 44.18
CA ARG A 9 -54.59 -10.42 43.64
C ARG A 9 -54.97 -10.51 42.12
N ARG A 10 -54.44 -11.52 41.38
CA ARG A 10 -55.11 -12.47 40.41
C ARG A 10 -56.11 -11.99 39.31
N GLU A 11 -56.32 -12.64 38.15
CA GLU A 11 -55.67 -13.75 37.40
C GLU A 11 -56.27 -13.88 35.95
N VAL A 12 -55.65 -14.72 35.11
CA VAL A 12 -56.22 -15.45 33.92
C VAL A 12 -56.66 -14.69 32.65
N ALA A 13 -56.10 -15.17 31.54
CA ALA A 13 -56.26 -14.78 30.14
C ALA A 13 -57.63 -15.06 29.47
N ARG A 14 -57.79 -14.53 28.24
CA ARG A 14 -58.59 -15.14 27.15
C ARG A 14 -57.99 -14.84 25.77
N LEU A 15 -58.06 -15.81 24.86
CA LEU A 15 -57.74 -15.62 23.43
C LEU A 15 -58.86 -14.85 22.73
N VAL A 16 -58.50 -14.07 21.72
CA VAL A 16 -59.33 -13.83 20.52
C VAL A 16 -58.42 -13.97 19.30
N THR A 17 -58.74 -14.91 18.42
CA THR A 17 -58.08 -15.07 17.11
C THR A 17 -58.92 -14.36 16.06
N ALA A 18 -58.31 -13.49 15.25
CA ALA A 18 -58.93 -12.91 14.06
C ALA A 18 -57.90 -12.89 12.93
N CYS A 19 -58.09 -13.76 11.93
CA CYS A 19 -57.28 -13.77 10.72
C CYS A 19 -57.87 -12.82 9.68
N LEU A 20 -57.02 -12.08 8.97
CA LEU A 20 -57.29 -11.62 7.60
C LEU A 20 -55.96 -11.42 6.87
N LEU A 21 -55.96 -11.64 5.54
CA LEU A 21 -54.74 -11.76 4.76
C LEU A 21 -54.18 -10.41 4.30
N ALA A 22 -52.85 -10.31 4.29
CA ALA A 22 -52.11 -9.42 3.40
C ALA A 22 -50.91 -10.20 2.85
N ALA A 23 -50.81 -10.32 1.52
CA ALA A 23 -49.66 -10.92 0.86
C ALA A 23 -48.60 -9.86 0.59
N GLY A 24 -47.33 -10.16 0.85
CA GLY A 24 -46.23 -9.22 0.65
C GLY A 24 -44.86 -9.88 0.62
N LEU A 25 -44.29 -9.97 -0.58
CA LEU A 25 -42.86 -10.00 -0.91
C LEU A 25 -41.93 -10.77 0.04
N VAL A 26 -41.49 -11.95 -0.40
CA VAL A 26 -40.30 -12.63 0.17
C VAL A 26 -39.07 -11.78 -0.14
N GLY A 27 -38.62 -11.00 0.83
CA GLY A 27 -37.32 -10.35 0.78
C GLY A 27 -36.23 -11.40 0.96
N THR A 28 -35.43 -11.64 -0.08
CA THR A 28 -34.22 -12.45 0.01
C THR A 28 -33.17 -11.70 0.82
N VAL A 29 -33.16 -11.93 2.13
CA VAL A 29 -32.02 -11.57 2.98
C VAL A 29 -30.77 -12.23 2.36
N PRO A 30 -29.65 -11.50 2.15
CA PRO A 30 -28.42 -12.15 1.74
C PRO A 30 -28.06 -13.19 2.80
N ALA A 31 -27.75 -14.42 2.38
CA ALA A 31 -27.32 -15.44 3.32
C ALA A 31 -26.05 -14.95 4.02
N ALA A 32 -26.13 -14.75 5.33
CA ALA A 32 -24.92 -14.62 6.15
C ALA A 32 -24.08 -15.87 5.88
N ALA A 33 -22.82 -15.69 5.47
CA ALA A 33 -21.96 -16.81 5.12
C ALA A 33 -21.90 -17.77 6.32
N GLU A 34 -22.31 -19.03 6.10
CA GLU A 34 -22.29 -20.04 7.16
C GLU A 34 -20.86 -20.17 7.68
N THR A 35 -20.65 -19.79 8.95
CA THR A 35 -19.34 -19.91 9.59
C THR A 35 -18.91 -21.37 9.50
N PRO A 36 -17.81 -21.71 8.78
CA PRO A 36 -17.41 -23.10 8.65
C PRO A 36 -17.16 -23.68 10.04
N THR A 37 -17.72 -24.85 10.32
CA THR A 37 -17.34 -25.64 11.49
C THR A 37 -15.85 -25.96 11.36
N ARG A 38 -15.03 -25.21 12.10
CA ARG A 38 -13.59 -25.12 11.87
C ARG A 38 -12.94 -26.48 12.11
N GLY A 39 -12.24 -26.98 11.10
CA GLY A 39 -11.20 -28.00 11.31
C GLY A 39 -9.90 -27.31 11.72
N ASP A 40 -9.09 -27.96 12.53
CA ASP A 40 -7.86 -27.38 13.13
C ASP A 40 -6.68 -27.21 12.14
N GLY A 41 -6.95 -27.27 10.83
CA GLY A 41 -5.97 -27.10 9.76
C GLY A 41 -5.93 -25.67 9.20
N PRO A 42 -4.88 -25.34 8.42
CA PRO A 42 -4.72 -24.01 7.84
C PRO A 42 -5.80 -23.69 6.79
N VAL A 43 -6.31 -22.45 6.82
CA VAL A 43 -7.36 -21.97 5.89
C VAL A 43 -6.82 -20.80 5.05
N VAL A 44 -6.92 -20.93 3.73
CA VAL A 44 -6.58 -19.85 2.78
C VAL A 44 -7.79 -18.95 2.56
N VAL A 45 -7.65 -17.65 2.85
CA VAL A 45 -8.70 -16.64 2.72
C VAL A 45 -8.26 -15.54 1.73
N PRO A 46 -9.03 -15.25 0.67
CA PRO A 46 -8.77 -14.08 -0.17
C PRO A 46 -9.14 -12.80 0.60
N VAL A 47 -8.18 -11.88 0.74
CA VAL A 47 -8.36 -10.58 1.42
C VAL A 47 -8.50 -9.45 0.40
N GLN A 48 -7.78 -9.53 -0.72
CA GLN A 48 -7.95 -8.63 -1.86
C GLN A 48 -7.68 -9.40 -3.15
N THR A 49 -8.61 -9.38 -4.11
CA THR A 49 -8.41 -9.98 -5.44
C THR A 49 -8.60 -8.94 -6.53
N THR A 50 -7.55 -8.67 -7.29
CA THR A 50 -7.50 -7.69 -8.38
C THR A 50 -7.34 -8.36 -9.76
N GLY A 51 -7.25 -9.69 -9.79
CA GLY A 51 -7.24 -10.53 -11.00
C GLY A 51 -6.78 -11.96 -10.72
N PRO A 52 -6.68 -12.82 -11.74
CA PRO A 52 -6.15 -14.18 -11.62
C PRO A 52 -4.77 -14.22 -10.93
N ALA A 53 -4.56 -15.17 -10.02
CA ALA A 53 -3.36 -15.22 -9.18
C ALA A 53 -2.07 -15.41 -9.98
N ASP A 54 -2.11 -16.14 -11.10
CA ASP A 54 -1.01 -16.33 -12.04
C ASP A 54 -0.63 -15.04 -12.79
N ARG A 55 -1.58 -14.10 -12.93
CA ARG A 55 -1.40 -12.81 -13.63
C ARG A 55 -1.21 -11.61 -12.69
N ARG A 56 -1.07 -11.84 -11.39
CA ARG A 56 -0.89 -10.82 -10.33
C ARG A 56 0.36 -11.06 -9.51
N PHE A 57 0.79 -10.00 -8.81
CA PHE A 57 1.68 -10.14 -7.67
C PHE A 57 0.82 -10.57 -6.46
N ASN A 58 1.26 -11.57 -5.69
CA ASN A 58 0.50 -12.10 -4.56
C ASN A 58 1.28 -11.84 -3.25
N LEU A 59 0.74 -10.98 -2.38
CA LEU A 59 1.15 -10.94 -0.99
C LEU A 59 0.43 -12.06 -0.24
N VAL A 60 1.19 -12.96 0.38
CA VAL A 60 0.67 -14.05 1.21
C VAL A 60 1.05 -13.74 2.65
N PHE A 61 0.06 -13.30 3.43
CA PHE A 61 0.20 -13.09 4.86
C PHE A 61 -0.14 -14.37 5.63
N MET A 62 0.57 -14.62 6.71
CA MET A 62 0.33 -15.75 7.62
C MET A 62 0.61 -15.31 9.06
N GLY A 63 -0.15 -15.84 10.01
CA GLY A 63 0.03 -15.55 11.43
C GLY A 63 0.76 -16.68 12.14
N ASP A 64 1.58 -16.35 13.13
CA ASP A 64 2.17 -17.30 14.07
C ASP A 64 1.97 -16.85 15.52
N GLY A 65 1.85 -17.81 16.44
CA GLY A 65 1.53 -17.54 17.85
C GLY A 65 0.10 -17.06 18.08
N TYR A 66 -0.76 -17.06 17.06
CA TYR A 66 -2.20 -16.85 17.21
C TYR A 66 -2.88 -18.21 17.32
N THR A 67 -3.54 -18.51 18.43
CA THR A 67 -4.39 -19.70 18.56
C THR A 67 -5.66 -19.56 17.72
N ALA A 68 -6.45 -20.63 17.60
CA ALA A 68 -7.74 -20.58 16.91
C ALA A 68 -8.69 -19.51 17.48
N ALA A 69 -8.61 -19.21 18.78
CA ALA A 69 -9.41 -18.17 19.42
C ALA A 69 -8.95 -16.75 19.05
N GLU A 70 -7.68 -16.56 18.72
CA GLU A 70 -7.03 -15.26 18.48
C GLU A 70 -6.96 -14.89 16.98
N MET A 71 -7.48 -15.74 16.09
CA MET A 71 -7.59 -15.42 14.65
C MET A 71 -8.37 -14.11 14.32
N PRO A 72 -9.35 -13.63 15.12
CA PRO A 72 -9.87 -12.27 14.98
C PRO A 72 -8.82 -11.18 15.20
N VAL A 73 -7.83 -11.41 16.08
CA VAL A 73 -6.70 -10.50 16.32
C VAL A 73 -5.76 -10.52 15.12
N PHE A 74 -5.38 -11.70 14.62
CA PHE A 74 -4.58 -11.82 13.39
C PHE A 74 -5.20 -11.06 12.20
N ARG A 75 -6.53 -11.14 12.03
CA ARG A 75 -7.24 -10.39 10.98
C ARG A 75 -7.19 -8.87 11.19
N ALA A 76 -7.33 -8.39 12.42
CA ALA A 76 -7.23 -6.96 12.75
C ALA A 76 -5.79 -6.42 12.60
N ASP A 77 -4.79 -7.24 12.92
CA ASP A 77 -3.37 -6.94 12.67
C ASP A 77 -3.08 -6.88 11.17
N LEU A 78 -3.51 -7.90 10.42
CA LEU A 78 -3.41 -7.93 8.97
C LEU A 78 -4.08 -6.70 8.32
N GLU A 79 -5.29 -6.34 8.74
CA GLU A 79 -5.99 -5.15 8.24
C GLU A 79 -5.18 -3.86 8.52
N ARG A 80 -4.67 -3.69 9.74
CA ARG A 80 -3.84 -2.54 10.11
C ARG A 80 -2.58 -2.45 9.25
N HIS A 81 -1.87 -3.57 9.05
CA HIS A 81 -0.66 -3.63 8.23
C HIS A 81 -0.94 -3.31 6.76
N LEU A 82 -2.04 -3.84 6.20
CA LEU A 82 -2.46 -3.53 4.83
C LEU A 82 -2.85 -2.07 4.66
N ASN A 83 -3.60 -1.49 5.59
CA ASN A 83 -4.02 -0.09 5.51
C ASN A 83 -2.83 0.87 5.63
N THR A 84 -1.80 0.57 6.44
CA THR A 84 -0.54 1.31 6.42
C THR A 84 0.21 1.11 5.10
N LEU A 85 0.33 -0.12 4.59
CA LEU A 85 0.98 -0.43 3.31
C LEU A 85 0.35 0.34 2.13
N TRP A 86 -0.97 0.40 2.05
CA TRP A 86 -1.70 1.14 1.01
C TRP A 86 -1.66 2.67 1.15
N SER A 87 -1.11 3.19 2.25
CA SER A 87 -0.86 4.64 2.43
C SER A 87 0.53 5.08 1.96
N ILE A 88 1.42 4.13 1.61
CA ILE A 88 2.82 4.35 1.25
C ILE A 88 3.02 4.10 -0.25
N GLU A 89 3.66 5.04 -0.95
CA GLU A 89 4.09 4.81 -2.34
C GLU A 89 5.36 3.95 -2.38
N PRO A 90 5.48 3.00 -3.32
CA PRO A 90 4.64 2.81 -4.51
C PRO A 90 3.44 1.85 -4.30
N PHE A 91 3.28 1.24 -3.13
CA PHE A 91 2.19 0.29 -2.89
C PHE A 91 0.80 0.91 -3.06
N ALA A 92 0.62 2.18 -2.73
CA ALA A 92 -0.61 2.94 -2.98
C ALA A 92 -0.99 3.01 -4.47
N SER A 93 -0.11 3.56 -5.33
CA SER A 93 -0.38 3.69 -6.78
C SER A 93 -0.47 2.34 -7.51
N TYR A 94 0.20 1.30 -7.00
CA TYR A 94 0.25 -0.03 -7.61
C TYR A 94 -0.63 -1.09 -6.94
N ARG A 95 -1.51 -0.72 -5.98
CA ARG A 95 -2.40 -1.65 -5.24
C ARG A 95 -3.21 -2.59 -6.14
N SER A 96 -3.58 -2.15 -7.35
CA SER A 96 -4.29 -2.94 -8.37
C SER A 96 -3.48 -4.06 -9.04
N TYR A 97 -2.15 -4.09 -8.86
CA TYR A 97 -1.29 -5.19 -9.31
C TYR A 97 -1.28 -6.36 -8.31
N VAL A 98 -1.82 -6.15 -7.11
CA VAL A 98 -1.61 -7.00 -5.94
C VAL A 98 -2.89 -7.74 -5.55
N ASN A 99 -2.79 -9.06 -5.48
CA ASN A 99 -3.69 -9.90 -4.70
C ASN A 99 -3.12 -10.04 -3.27
N VAL A 100 -4.01 -10.08 -2.28
CA VAL A 100 -3.66 -10.38 -0.90
C VAL A 100 -4.41 -11.62 -0.45
N TRP A 101 -3.67 -12.56 0.13
CA TRP A 101 -4.17 -13.79 0.71
C TRP A 101 -3.74 -13.85 2.18
N ALA A 102 -4.63 -14.31 3.05
CA ALA A 102 -4.28 -14.75 4.40
C ALA A 102 -4.23 -16.27 4.43
N VAL A 103 -3.24 -16.84 5.09
CA VAL A 103 -3.23 -18.25 5.51
C VAL A 103 -3.40 -18.26 7.02
N GLU A 104 -4.64 -18.49 7.47
CA GLU A 104 -4.96 -18.67 8.88
C GLU A 104 -4.49 -20.05 9.34
N ALA A 105 -3.33 -20.13 9.98
CA ALA A 105 -2.80 -21.35 10.58
C ALA A 105 -2.79 -21.20 12.11
N PRO A 106 -3.74 -21.85 12.83
CA PRO A 106 -3.75 -21.83 14.29
C PRO A 106 -2.48 -22.43 14.89
N SER A 107 -1.83 -21.68 15.78
CA SER A 107 -0.79 -22.20 16.67
C SER A 107 -1.43 -22.95 17.86
N ALA A 108 -0.68 -23.89 18.46
CA ALA A 108 -1.13 -24.60 19.65
C ALA A 108 -1.02 -23.72 20.90
N GLU A 109 0.04 -22.91 20.98
CA GLU A 109 0.22 -21.87 22.00
C GLU A 109 -0.02 -20.45 21.46
N SER A 110 -0.16 -19.50 22.39
CA SER A 110 -0.22 -18.07 22.12
C SER A 110 1.13 -17.41 22.42
N GLY A 111 1.56 -16.51 21.54
CA GLY A 111 2.90 -15.90 21.56
C GLY A 111 3.93 -16.68 20.74
N VAL A 112 5.17 -16.20 20.73
CA VAL A 112 6.29 -16.70 19.91
C VAL A 112 7.58 -16.88 20.74
N ASP A 113 8.61 -17.49 20.15
CA ASP A 113 9.84 -17.86 20.86
C ASP A 113 10.66 -16.66 21.36
N CYS A 114 11.19 -16.80 22.58
CA CYS A 114 12.04 -15.82 23.26
C CYS A 114 11.45 -14.38 23.35
N ASP A 115 10.12 -14.29 23.50
CA ASP A 115 9.36 -13.05 23.72
C ASP A 115 8.92 -12.92 25.20
N PRO A 116 9.24 -11.82 25.91
CA PRO A 116 10.04 -10.66 25.49
C PRO A 116 11.56 -10.84 25.60
N GLY A 117 12.04 -11.98 26.13
CA GLY A 117 13.46 -12.24 26.39
C GLY A 117 13.85 -13.71 26.24
N LEU A 118 15.17 -13.95 26.21
CA LEU A 118 15.79 -15.28 26.09
C LEU A 118 15.50 -16.23 27.28
N ASP A 119 14.94 -15.71 28.36
CA ASP A 119 14.46 -16.44 29.54
C ASP A 119 12.98 -16.87 29.43
N ALA A 120 12.25 -16.40 28.42
CA ALA A 120 10.91 -16.88 28.10
C ALA A 120 10.95 -18.29 27.47
N PRO A 121 9.97 -19.17 27.75
CA PRO A 121 9.91 -20.48 27.14
C PRO A 121 9.58 -20.39 25.64
N ALA A 122 10.15 -21.30 24.86
CA ALA A 122 9.72 -21.58 23.49
C ALA A 122 8.27 -22.11 23.44
N ARG A 123 7.64 -22.02 22.27
CA ARG A 123 6.21 -22.21 22.03
C ARG A 123 5.95 -23.20 20.91
N ASP A 124 4.91 -24.02 21.04
CA ASP A 124 4.44 -24.87 19.93
C ASP A 124 3.58 -24.05 18.95
N THR A 125 4.21 -23.56 17.86
CA THR A 125 3.58 -22.64 16.89
C THR A 125 3.54 -23.17 15.45
N ALA A 126 2.70 -22.53 14.64
CA ALA A 126 2.44 -22.92 13.25
C ALA A 126 3.63 -22.67 12.31
N LEU A 127 4.58 -21.81 12.68
CA LEU A 127 5.70 -21.34 11.83
C LEU A 127 7.07 -21.26 12.53
N ASP A 128 7.19 -21.62 13.81
CA ASP A 128 8.41 -21.48 14.62
C ASP A 128 9.01 -20.06 14.54
N MET A 129 8.18 -19.03 14.70
CA MET A 129 8.67 -17.65 14.80
C MET A 129 9.33 -17.42 16.15
N GLY A 130 10.42 -16.66 16.14
CA GLY A 130 11.17 -16.33 17.35
C GLY A 130 11.99 -15.06 17.23
N PHE A 131 12.08 -14.31 18.33
CA PHE A 131 12.98 -13.18 18.46
C PHE A 131 14.43 -13.65 18.60
N TRP A 132 15.39 -12.72 18.65
CA TRP A 132 16.82 -13.02 18.77
C TRP A 132 17.34 -13.95 17.65
N GLY A 133 16.79 -13.86 16.43
CA GLY A 133 17.16 -14.72 15.31
C GLY A 133 16.77 -16.20 15.46
N GLY A 134 15.87 -16.52 16.40
CA GLY A 134 15.55 -17.88 16.82
C GLY A 134 16.27 -18.25 18.12
N CYS A 135 16.11 -17.41 19.16
CA CYS A 135 16.69 -17.61 20.49
C CYS A 135 18.23 -17.65 20.57
N ASP A 136 18.95 -17.00 19.64
CA ASP A 136 20.40 -16.88 19.68
C ASP A 136 20.85 -15.71 20.60
N PRO A 137 21.56 -15.95 21.71
CA PRO A 137 22.00 -14.90 22.63
C PRO A 137 23.05 -13.94 22.05
N ASP A 138 23.74 -14.29 20.95
CA ASP A 138 24.68 -13.41 20.26
C ASP A 138 23.98 -12.51 19.20
N SER A 139 22.67 -12.69 19.00
CA SER A 139 21.83 -11.92 18.07
C SER A 139 21.28 -10.62 18.67
N VAL A 140 20.60 -9.81 17.85
CA VAL A 140 19.84 -8.64 18.33
C VAL A 140 18.38 -9.01 18.56
N GLN A 141 17.83 -8.71 19.75
CA GLN A 141 16.44 -8.99 20.16
C GLN A 141 15.41 -8.84 19.03
N ARG A 142 15.40 -7.67 18.36
CA ARG A 142 14.44 -7.30 17.32
C ARG A 142 14.43 -8.20 16.07
N LEU A 143 15.43 -9.06 15.88
CA LEU A 143 15.52 -9.94 14.71
C LEU A 143 14.50 -11.07 14.88
N LEU A 144 13.34 -10.90 14.27
CA LEU A 144 12.24 -11.85 14.33
C LEU A 144 12.31 -12.81 13.14
N THR A 145 12.64 -14.08 13.36
CA THR A 145 12.76 -15.09 12.29
C THR A 145 11.51 -15.96 12.14
N VAL A 146 11.53 -16.86 11.16
CA VAL A 146 10.43 -17.80 10.83
C VAL A 146 11.01 -19.05 10.16
N ASP A 147 10.47 -20.25 10.43
CA ASP A 147 10.86 -21.46 9.69
C ASP A 147 10.47 -21.31 8.21
N SER A 148 11.50 -21.20 7.37
CA SER A 148 11.40 -20.94 5.94
C SER A 148 10.84 -22.12 5.12
N ARG A 149 10.64 -23.29 5.73
CA ARG A 149 9.99 -24.47 5.16
C ARG A 149 8.52 -24.53 5.55
N LYS A 150 8.16 -24.37 6.84
CA LYS A 150 6.76 -24.21 7.31
C LYS A 150 6.08 -23.06 6.55
N ALA A 151 6.76 -21.91 6.42
CA ALA A 151 6.27 -20.76 5.65
C ALA A 151 6.16 -21.02 4.13
N ALA A 152 7.03 -21.87 3.57
CA ALA A 152 6.92 -22.28 2.16
C ALA A 152 5.69 -23.19 1.95
N GLU A 153 5.53 -24.19 2.82
CA GLU A 153 4.45 -25.19 2.78
C GLU A 153 3.07 -24.52 2.93
N LEU A 154 2.91 -23.59 3.88
CA LEU A 154 1.68 -22.79 4.01
C LEU A 154 1.43 -21.87 2.81
N ALA A 155 2.46 -21.25 2.24
CA ALA A 155 2.31 -20.39 1.07
C ALA A 155 2.04 -21.18 -0.24
N ASP A 156 2.42 -22.46 -0.31
CA ASP A 156 2.12 -23.36 -1.42
C ASP A 156 0.65 -23.85 -1.40
N LEU A 157 -0.12 -23.60 -0.32
CA LEU A 157 -1.57 -23.80 -0.29
C LEU A 157 -2.34 -22.77 -1.13
N VAL A 158 -1.74 -21.63 -1.48
CA VAL A 158 -2.44 -20.51 -2.15
C VAL A 158 -2.51 -20.75 -3.67
N PRO A 159 -3.70 -21.01 -4.24
CA PRO A 159 -3.84 -21.53 -5.60
C PRO A 159 -3.44 -20.51 -6.67
N GLY A 160 -2.77 -20.98 -7.71
CA GLY A 160 -2.30 -20.15 -8.83
C GLY A 160 -1.12 -19.21 -8.49
N THR A 161 -0.57 -19.27 -7.27
CA THR A 161 0.65 -18.55 -6.93
C THR A 161 1.91 -19.35 -7.27
N SER A 162 3.04 -18.67 -7.39
CA SER A 162 4.36 -19.27 -7.53
C SER A 162 5.41 -18.46 -6.79
N ARG A 163 6.59 -19.04 -6.54
CA ARG A 163 7.73 -18.31 -5.94
C ARG A 163 8.19 -17.10 -6.76
N ALA A 164 7.93 -17.07 -8.07
CA ALA A 164 8.25 -15.92 -8.91
C ALA A 164 7.32 -14.73 -8.62
N ASN A 165 6.00 -14.94 -8.61
CA ASN A 165 4.98 -13.88 -8.52
C ASN A 165 4.32 -13.75 -7.13
N ARG A 166 4.88 -14.35 -6.08
CA ARG A 166 4.47 -14.11 -4.68
C ARG A 166 5.55 -13.48 -3.82
N GLN A 167 5.16 -13.00 -2.66
CA GLN A 167 6.00 -12.67 -1.51
C GLN A 167 5.24 -13.07 -0.25
N VAL A 168 5.96 -13.61 0.73
CA VAL A 168 5.37 -14.04 2.01
C VAL A 168 5.70 -13.02 3.09
N VAL A 169 4.72 -12.74 3.94
CA VAL A 169 4.83 -11.91 5.15
C VAL A 169 4.29 -12.72 6.35
N ALA A 170 5.12 -12.95 7.36
CA ALA A 170 4.70 -13.64 8.59
C ALA A 170 4.50 -12.61 9.73
N LEU A 171 3.35 -12.65 10.39
CA LEU A 171 3.03 -11.82 11.54
C LEU A 171 3.10 -12.65 12.82
N ALA A 172 3.93 -12.24 13.79
CA ALA A 172 3.99 -12.87 15.11
C ALA A 172 2.97 -12.24 16.06
N HIS A 173 2.26 -13.04 16.84
CA HIS A 173 1.36 -12.57 17.90
C HIS A 173 2.15 -12.02 19.11
N SER A 174 2.73 -10.84 18.94
CA SER A 174 3.59 -10.18 19.92
C SER A 174 3.45 -8.66 19.89
N SER A 175 3.53 -8.02 21.06
CA SER A 175 3.64 -6.57 21.21
C SER A 175 5.10 -6.07 21.30
N THR A 176 6.07 -6.97 21.42
CA THR A 176 7.51 -6.65 21.36
C THR A 176 7.89 -6.18 19.96
N TYR A 177 8.74 -5.15 19.86
CA TYR A 177 9.22 -4.66 18.56
C TYR A 177 10.11 -5.71 17.88
N GLY A 178 9.74 -6.16 16.68
CA GLY A 178 10.63 -6.98 15.85
C GLY A 178 10.17 -7.19 14.42
N GLY A 179 11.14 -7.54 13.57
CA GLY A 179 10.99 -7.78 12.14
C GLY A 179 12.30 -8.27 11.52
N ALA A 180 12.20 -8.80 10.31
CA ALA A 180 13.33 -9.20 9.48
C ALA A 180 12.91 -9.28 8.01
N GLY A 181 13.83 -8.96 7.11
CA GLY A 181 13.65 -9.06 5.66
C GLY A 181 14.62 -10.06 5.03
N GLY A 182 14.26 -10.58 3.86
CA GLY A 182 15.06 -11.57 3.15
C GLY A 182 14.23 -12.31 2.11
N GLY A 183 14.26 -13.66 2.11
CA GLY A 183 13.30 -14.45 1.32
C GLY A 183 11.86 -14.31 1.84
N TYR A 184 11.72 -14.01 3.13
CA TYR A 184 10.48 -13.79 3.86
C TYR A 184 10.58 -12.44 4.55
N ALA A 185 9.47 -11.71 4.63
CA ALA A 185 9.34 -10.57 5.55
C ALA A 185 8.65 -11.06 6.82
N THR A 186 9.08 -10.59 7.99
CA THR A 186 8.43 -10.86 9.28
C THR A 186 8.10 -9.55 9.99
N ALA A 187 7.06 -9.54 10.84
CA ALA A 187 6.80 -8.42 11.73
C ALA A 187 6.10 -8.88 13.01
N SER A 188 6.38 -8.23 14.14
CA SER A 188 5.50 -8.24 15.30
C SER A 188 4.13 -7.68 14.91
N GLY A 189 3.05 -8.41 15.19
CA GLY A 189 1.68 -7.96 14.94
C GLY A 189 1.25 -6.85 15.89
N GLY A 190 1.17 -7.11 17.19
CA GLY A 190 0.58 -6.20 18.19
C GLY A 190 1.40 -4.96 18.60
N ASN A 191 2.62 -4.75 18.08
CA ASN A 191 3.44 -3.59 18.44
C ASN A 191 2.88 -2.27 17.87
N ALA A 192 3.13 -1.12 18.51
CA ALA A 192 2.69 0.19 17.99
C ALA A 192 3.29 0.55 16.61
N LEU A 193 4.54 0.13 16.33
CA LEU A 193 5.23 0.34 15.05
C LEU A 193 5.02 -0.80 14.03
N SER A 194 4.32 -1.88 14.42
CA SER A 194 4.08 -3.11 13.65
C SER A 194 3.80 -2.90 12.15
N ALA A 195 2.79 -2.11 11.84
CA ALA A 195 2.32 -1.86 10.48
C ALA A 195 3.31 -1.03 9.63
N LEU A 196 4.29 -0.37 10.26
CA LEU A 196 5.41 0.31 9.60
C LEU A 196 6.63 -0.60 9.42
N ILE A 197 6.75 -1.69 10.18
CA ILE A 197 7.78 -2.72 9.98
C ILE A 197 7.53 -3.45 8.65
N THR A 198 6.31 -3.94 8.40
CA THR A 198 6.00 -4.67 7.15
C THR A 198 6.46 -3.99 5.85
N PRO A 199 6.21 -2.70 5.57
CA PRO A 199 6.71 -2.05 4.35
C PRO A 199 8.25 -1.90 4.33
N HIS A 200 8.92 -1.74 5.48
CA HIS A 200 10.40 -1.72 5.60
C HIS A 200 10.99 -3.10 5.25
N GLU A 201 10.47 -4.18 5.83
CA GLU A 201 10.94 -5.55 5.57
C GLU A 201 10.59 -6.03 4.14
N LEU A 202 9.51 -5.52 3.55
CA LEU A 202 9.23 -5.66 2.12
C LEU A 202 10.22 -4.86 1.24
N GLY A 203 10.80 -3.76 1.75
CA GLY A 203 11.89 -3.03 1.10
C GLY A 203 13.11 -3.91 0.87
N HIS A 204 13.52 -4.66 1.88
CA HIS A 204 14.53 -5.71 1.75
C HIS A 204 14.04 -6.85 0.83
N SER A 205 12.88 -7.43 1.15
CA SER A 205 12.46 -8.74 0.58
C SER A 205 12.00 -8.67 -0.88
N LEU A 206 11.48 -7.51 -1.33
CA LEU A 206 11.13 -7.26 -2.73
C LEU A 206 12.19 -6.44 -3.46
N GLY A 207 12.64 -5.34 -2.84
CA GLY A 207 13.51 -4.35 -3.49
C GLY A 207 14.99 -4.71 -3.46
N GLY A 208 15.44 -5.58 -2.54
CA GLY A 208 16.85 -5.75 -2.25
C GLY A 208 17.50 -4.51 -1.64
N LEU A 209 16.71 -3.63 -1.01
CA LEU A 209 17.19 -2.46 -0.30
C LEU A 209 18.02 -2.87 0.92
N GLN A 210 18.90 -1.98 1.38
CA GLN A 210 19.77 -2.14 2.54
C GLN A 210 19.47 -1.05 3.57
N ASP A 211 19.92 -1.25 4.81
CA ASP A 211 19.58 -0.31 5.87
C ASP A 211 20.36 1.00 5.81
N GLU A 212 19.61 2.11 5.86
CA GLU A 212 20.12 3.48 5.90
C GLU A 212 20.32 4.01 7.34
N TYR A 213 20.07 3.17 8.34
CA TYR A 213 20.43 3.45 9.73
C TYR A 213 21.88 3.06 10.07
N ASP A 214 22.47 3.83 10.99
CA ASP A 214 23.91 3.95 11.24
C ASP A 214 24.35 3.24 12.53
N TYR A 215 23.67 2.16 12.88
CA TYR A 215 23.91 1.28 14.02
C TYR A 215 23.49 -0.15 13.67
N TYR A 216 24.02 -1.16 14.37
CA TYR A 216 23.54 -2.55 14.23
C TYR A 216 22.57 -2.89 15.39
N ALA A 217 23.09 -2.82 16.62
CA ALA A 217 22.31 -2.80 17.85
C ALA A 217 21.88 -1.36 18.19
N ARG A 218 20.65 -1.17 18.64
CA ARG A 218 20.13 0.16 19.02
C ARG A 218 20.95 0.74 20.19
N GLY A 219 21.09 2.06 20.24
CA GLY A 219 21.88 2.75 21.27
C GLY A 219 23.41 2.62 21.13
N VAL A 220 23.91 1.76 20.24
CA VAL A 220 25.35 1.60 19.97
C VAL A 220 25.70 2.26 18.62
N PRO A 221 26.48 3.35 18.59
CA PRO A 221 26.86 3.99 17.33
C PRO A 221 27.72 3.06 16.46
N GLY A 222 27.39 2.99 15.17
CA GLY A 222 28.17 2.29 14.17
C GLY A 222 29.59 2.83 13.99
N GLY A 223 30.50 1.96 13.56
CA GLY A 223 31.87 2.33 13.19
C GLY A 223 31.95 3.18 11.91
N PRO A 224 33.16 3.56 11.47
CA PRO A 224 33.38 4.05 10.11
C PRO A 224 33.28 2.89 9.10
N TRP A 225 32.65 3.14 7.96
CA TRP A 225 32.65 2.20 6.84
C TRP A 225 34.07 2.03 6.29
N SER A 226 34.49 0.78 6.13
CA SER A 226 35.82 0.39 5.61
C SER A 226 35.75 -0.52 4.37
N GLY A 227 34.54 -0.78 3.86
CA GLY A 227 34.32 -1.59 2.67
C GLY A 227 34.54 -0.81 1.35
N PRO A 228 34.40 -1.50 0.20
CA PRO A 228 34.40 -0.86 -1.11
C PRO A 228 33.14 0.01 -1.32
N GLU A 229 33.01 0.59 -2.52
CA GLU A 229 31.75 1.18 -2.98
C GLU A 229 30.59 0.17 -2.82
N PRO A 230 29.53 0.47 -2.07
CA PRO A 230 28.42 -0.45 -1.85
C PRO A 230 27.74 -0.87 -3.16
N SER A 231 27.17 -2.08 -3.20
CA SER A 231 26.43 -2.57 -4.38
C SER A 231 25.01 -1.99 -4.49
N SER A 232 24.39 -1.58 -3.39
CA SER A 232 22.99 -1.10 -3.36
C SER A 232 22.80 0.25 -4.04
N ALA A 233 21.58 0.51 -4.51
CA ALA A 233 21.26 1.69 -5.31
C ALA A 233 21.36 3.02 -4.53
N HIS A 234 21.09 2.96 -3.22
CA HIS A 234 20.97 4.08 -2.28
C HIS A 234 22.15 4.22 -1.28
N HIS A 235 23.27 3.51 -1.45
CA HIS A 235 24.48 3.79 -0.68
C HIS A 235 25.69 4.06 -1.58
N THR A 236 26.54 5.02 -1.23
CA THR A 236 27.74 5.37 -2.01
C THR A 236 28.87 5.97 -1.17
N LEU A 237 30.09 5.93 -1.70
CA LEU A 237 31.26 6.68 -1.25
C LEU A 237 31.49 7.93 -2.13
N LEU A 238 31.08 7.88 -3.40
CA LEU A 238 31.28 8.91 -4.42
C LEU A 238 30.73 10.28 -3.99
N THR A 239 31.41 11.39 -4.31
CA THR A 239 30.88 12.76 -4.10
C THR A 239 29.69 13.05 -5.03
N GLU A 240 28.91 14.11 -4.77
CA GLU A 240 27.78 14.45 -5.66
C GLU A 240 28.22 14.77 -7.09
N ASP A 241 29.39 15.37 -7.25
CA ASP A 241 29.94 15.67 -8.58
C ASP A 241 30.41 14.39 -9.27
N GLN A 242 31.04 13.45 -8.53
CA GLN A 242 31.35 12.12 -9.04
C GLN A 242 30.09 11.34 -9.44
N LEU A 243 28.99 11.43 -8.67
CA LEU A 243 27.70 10.84 -9.04
C LEU A 243 27.19 11.42 -10.37
N ARG A 244 27.26 12.74 -10.57
CA ARG A 244 26.85 13.44 -11.80
C ARG A 244 27.74 13.10 -13.00
N GLU A 245 29.06 13.13 -12.82
CA GLU A 245 30.07 12.86 -13.85
C GLU A 245 30.02 11.40 -14.33
N GLN A 246 30.00 10.45 -13.39
CA GLN A 246 29.96 9.01 -13.67
C GLN A 246 28.55 8.52 -14.04
N ARG A 247 27.52 9.34 -13.81
CA ARG A 247 26.09 8.98 -13.94
C ARG A 247 25.73 7.76 -13.10
N ALA A 248 26.27 7.71 -11.88
CA ALA A 248 26.15 6.60 -10.95
C ALA A 248 25.00 6.82 -9.94
N LYS A 249 24.44 5.73 -9.42
CA LYS A 249 23.44 5.72 -8.34
C LYS A 249 22.27 6.70 -8.62
N TRP A 250 21.89 7.51 -7.63
CA TRP A 250 20.78 8.45 -7.67
C TRP A 250 21.06 9.81 -8.32
N TRP A 251 22.06 9.93 -9.19
CA TRP A 251 22.41 11.22 -9.85
C TRP A 251 21.23 11.93 -10.54
N ARG A 252 20.19 11.20 -10.95
CA ARG A 252 18.95 11.73 -11.58
C ARG A 252 17.94 12.33 -10.59
N TRP A 253 18.19 12.19 -9.29
CA TRP A 253 17.35 12.68 -8.19
C TRP A 253 18.07 13.76 -7.34
N LEU A 254 19.38 13.94 -7.49
CA LEU A 254 20.15 14.97 -6.78
C LEU A 254 19.55 16.38 -6.97
N GLY A 255 19.32 17.08 -5.85
CA GLY A 255 18.74 18.43 -5.83
C GLY A 255 17.21 18.47 -5.81
N GLU A 256 16.53 17.34 -5.70
CA GLU A 256 15.07 17.28 -5.56
C GLU A 256 14.63 17.27 -4.08
N GLU A 257 13.51 17.93 -3.78
CA GLU A 257 12.85 17.81 -2.48
C GLU A 257 12.41 16.36 -2.25
N SER A 258 12.91 15.72 -1.20
CA SER A 258 12.53 14.37 -0.79
C SER A 258 11.10 14.35 -0.27
N GLU A 259 10.28 13.39 -0.72
CA GLU A 259 8.93 13.21 -0.17
C GLU A 259 8.96 12.79 1.31
N SER A 260 10.09 12.24 1.76
CA SER A 260 10.40 11.91 3.16
C SER A 260 11.20 13.00 3.90
N GLY A 261 11.44 14.16 3.27
CA GLY A 261 11.92 15.37 3.94
C GLY A 261 13.37 15.79 3.64
N GLY A 262 13.56 17.10 3.51
CA GLY A 262 14.83 17.70 3.05
C GLY A 262 15.07 17.46 1.55
N VAL A 263 16.31 17.61 1.10
CA VAL A 263 16.70 17.48 -0.32
C VAL A 263 17.53 16.20 -0.53
N ILE A 264 17.28 15.52 -1.66
CA ILE A 264 18.08 14.38 -2.11
C ILE A 264 19.50 14.87 -2.49
N GLY A 265 20.51 14.34 -1.83
CA GLY A 265 21.90 14.79 -1.90
C GLY A 265 22.83 13.68 -1.44
N ARG A 266 23.72 13.96 -0.47
CA ARG A 266 24.49 12.96 0.27
C ARG A 266 24.43 13.21 1.78
N HIS A 267 23.73 12.35 2.50
CA HIS A 267 23.63 12.40 3.96
C HIS A 267 24.53 11.29 4.54
N GLU A 268 25.44 11.64 5.45
CA GLU A 268 26.39 10.65 6.00
C GLU A 268 25.68 9.68 6.97
N GLY A 269 26.14 8.43 6.98
CA GLY A 269 25.61 7.35 7.79
C GLY A 269 24.63 6.44 7.04
N GLY A 270 24.79 5.13 7.24
CA GLY A 270 24.07 4.04 6.57
C GLY A 270 24.88 2.75 6.67
N LEU A 271 24.33 1.60 6.26
CA LEU A 271 24.98 0.28 6.38
C LEU A 271 25.58 0.03 7.78
N TYR A 272 24.80 0.33 8.81
CA TYR A 272 25.19 0.19 10.23
C TYR A 272 26.43 1.00 10.63
N SER A 273 26.85 1.98 9.83
CA SER A 273 28.08 2.76 9.96
C SER A 273 27.76 4.25 10.09
N THR A 274 28.40 4.96 11.02
CA THR A 274 28.14 6.39 11.28
C THR A 274 28.89 7.33 10.34
N LYS A 275 29.93 6.84 9.67
CA LYS A 275 30.87 7.67 8.89
C LYS A 275 31.39 6.93 7.66
N GLY A 276 31.81 7.69 6.64
CA GLY A 276 32.50 7.15 5.47
C GLY A 276 31.60 6.46 4.45
N VAL A 277 30.28 6.49 4.62
CA VAL A 277 29.28 6.05 3.64
C VAL A 277 28.09 7.01 3.66
N TRP A 278 27.48 7.26 2.51
CA TRP A 278 26.39 8.22 2.34
C TRP A 278 25.16 7.59 1.68
N ARG A 279 23.99 8.07 2.09
CA ARG A 279 22.65 7.75 1.57
C ARG A 279 22.03 8.96 0.84
N PRO A 280 21.02 8.79 -0.03
CA PRO A 280 20.39 9.87 -0.79
C PRO A 280 19.62 10.89 0.04
N SER A 281 18.91 10.48 1.09
CA SER A 281 17.95 11.33 1.80
C SER A 281 18.30 11.55 3.27
N ARG A 282 17.68 12.57 3.89
CA ARG A 282 17.82 12.79 5.33
C ARG A 282 17.09 11.69 6.10
N HIS A 283 15.84 11.42 5.71
CA HIS A 283 14.96 10.38 6.24
C HIS A 283 14.38 9.55 5.09
N SER A 284 14.20 8.26 5.38
CA SER A 284 13.67 7.23 4.50
C SER A 284 13.01 6.16 5.36
N LEU A 285 12.20 5.27 4.76
CA LEU A 285 11.65 4.12 5.47
C LEU A 285 12.74 3.10 5.84
N MET A 286 13.85 3.03 5.07
CA MET A 286 15.00 2.19 5.41
C MET A 286 15.93 2.81 6.48
N LYS A 287 15.65 4.04 6.95
CA LYS A 287 16.32 4.64 8.11
C LYS A 287 15.43 4.74 9.35
N THR A 288 14.20 5.24 9.19
CA THR A 288 13.35 5.66 10.32
C THR A 288 11.89 5.36 10.01
N LEU A 289 11.33 4.36 10.71
CA LEU A 289 9.91 4.02 10.60
C LEU A 289 9.00 5.22 10.84
N GLY A 290 7.98 5.36 9.99
CA GLY A 290 6.99 6.44 10.01
C GLY A 290 7.10 7.35 8.78
N TYR A 291 8.30 7.57 8.26
CA TYR A 291 8.51 8.19 6.94
C TYR A 291 8.24 7.18 5.80
N ALA A 292 8.11 7.68 4.57
CA ALA A 292 7.99 6.84 3.37
C ALA A 292 9.36 6.44 2.82
N PHE A 293 9.38 5.53 1.83
CA PHE A 293 10.52 5.40 0.92
C PHE A 293 10.84 6.75 0.27
N ASP A 294 12.13 7.10 0.15
CA ASP A 294 12.50 8.26 -0.68
C ASP A 294 12.41 7.92 -2.18
N GLN A 295 12.60 8.91 -3.05
CA GLN A 295 12.46 8.70 -4.50
C GLN A 295 13.40 7.65 -5.12
N VAL A 296 14.59 7.43 -4.55
CA VAL A 296 15.57 6.43 -5.02
C VAL A 296 15.10 5.02 -4.66
N GLU A 297 14.65 4.85 -3.42
CA GLU A 297 14.11 3.60 -2.92
C GLU A 297 12.78 3.24 -3.60
N ARG A 298 11.92 4.25 -3.80
CA ARG A 298 10.66 4.10 -4.53
C ARG A 298 10.89 3.70 -5.98
N GLU A 299 11.92 4.20 -6.65
CA GLU A 299 12.26 3.76 -8.01
C GLU A 299 12.58 2.24 -8.05
N VAL A 300 13.38 1.76 -7.09
CA VAL A 300 13.69 0.33 -6.93
C VAL A 300 12.42 -0.48 -6.61
N MET A 301 11.57 0.00 -5.70
CA MET A 301 10.34 -0.69 -5.32
C MET A 301 9.29 -0.72 -6.45
N VAL A 302 9.21 0.32 -7.29
CA VAL A 302 8.36 0.30 -8.51
C VAL A 302 8.87 -0.76 -9.49
N GLN A 303 10.18 -0.86 -9.69
CA GLN A 303 10.76 -1.94 -10.51
C GLN A 303 10.43 -3.32 -9.94
N ALA A 304 10.62 -3.52 -8.62
CA ALA A 304 10.37 -4.80 -7.96
C ALA A 304 8.91 -5.25 -8.06
N ILE A 305 7.95 -4.37 -7.72
CA ILE A 305 6.51 -4.67 -7.82
C ILE A 305 6.09 -4.91 -9.28
N SER A 306 6.57 -4.09 -10.22
CA SER A 306 6.21 -4.24 -11.64
C SER A 306 6.87 -5.45 -12.30
N ALA A 307 8.00 -5.93 -11.79
CA ALA A 307 8.65 -7.17 -12.24
C ALA A 307 7.91 -8.45 -11.81
N LYS A 308 7.07 -8.38 -10.75
CA LYS A 308 6.24 -9.51 -10.29
C LYS A 308 5.03 -9.81 -11.21
N VAL A 309 4.83 -9.02 -12.27
CA VAL A 309 3.68 -9.11 -13.19
C VAL A 309 4.07 -8.93 -14.66
N ASN A 310 3.13 -9.15 -15.57
CA ASN A 310 3.24 -8.76 -16.98
C ASN A 310 2.33 -7.54 -17.26
N LEU A 311 2.90 -6.45 -17.79
CA LEU A 311 2.13 -5.25 -18.14
C LEU A 311 1.11 -5.51 -19.25
N VAL A 312 1.38 -6.49 -20.13
CA VAL A 312 0.39 -7.03 -21.07
C VAL A 312 -0.24 -8.24 -20.42
N GLN A 313 -1.55 -8.17 -20.16
CA GLN A 313 -2.30 -9.16 -19.41
C GLN A 313 -2.85 -10.27 -20.30
N ASP A 314 -3.29 -9.92 -21.51
CA ASP A 314 -3.68 -10.82 -22.58
C ASP A 314 -3.60 -10.07 -23.92
N HIS A 315 -3.65 -10.77 -25.05
CA HIS A 315 -3.64 -10.14 -26.37
C HIS A 315 -4.18 -11.04 -27.48
N THR A 316 -4.51 -10.45 -28.64
CA THR A 316 -4.80 -11.24 -29.85
C THR A 316 -3.70 -12.28 -30.09
N PRO A 317 -4.00 -13.57 -30.33
CA PRO A 317 -2.97 -14.59 -30.56
C PRO A 317 -2.02 -14.22 -31.70
N ASN A 318 -0.73 -14.47 -31.51
CA ASN A 318 0.35 -14.08 -32.43
C ASN A 318 1.29 -15.23 -32.82
N THR A 319 0.93 -16.47 -32.51
CA THR A 319 1.67 -17.70 -32.88
C THR A 319 1.56 -18.05 -34.36
N SER A 320 0.67 -17.38 -35.10
CA SER A 320 0.48 -17.50 -36.55
C SER A 320 0.08 -16.14 -37.15
N SER A 321 0.19 -16.02 -38.48
CA SER A 321 -0.23 -14.82 -39.20
C SER A 321 -1.73 -14.55 -39.05
N ILE A 322 -2.10 -13.28 -38.95
CA ILE A 322 -3.49 -12.84 -38.74
C ILE A 322 -4.04 -12.07 -39.95
N GLY A 323 -5.32 -12.28 -40.26
CA GLY A 323 -6.01 -11.58 -41.34
C GLY A 323 -6.17 -10.08 -41.08
N ALA A 324 -6.10 -9.27 -42.13
CA ALA A 324 -6.26 -7.80 -42.03
C ALA A 324 -7.72 -7.33 -41.87
N ASP A 325 -8.68 -8.26 -41.88
CA ASP A 325 -10.12 -8.04 -41.80
C ASP A 325 -10.67 -8.00 -40.35
N ARG A 326 -9.79 -7.88 -39.35
CA ARG A 326 -10.12 -7.91 -37.91
C ARG A 326 -9.74 -6.66 -37.12
N THR A 327 -10.22 -6.61 -35.88
CA THR A 327 -9.61 -5.81 -34.80
C THR A 327 -8.52 -6.63 -34.08
N VAL A 328 -7.39 -5.99 -33.79
CA VAL A 328 -6.30 -6.50 -32.95
C VAL A 328 -6.29 -5.72 -31.63
N TRP A 329 -5.92 -6.38 -30.53
CA TRP A 329 -6.07 -5.85 -29.18
C TRP A 329 -4.98 -6.33 -28.23
N VAL A 330 -4.74 -5.54 -27.18
CA VAL A 330 -3.96 -5.90 -25.98
C VAL A 330 -4.73 -5.48 -24.73
N ASP A 331 -4.81 -6.35 -23.74
CA ASP A 331 -5.24 -5.98 -22.39
C ASP A 331 -3.99 -5.67 -21.55
N THR A 332 -4.10 -4.70 -20.66
CA THR A 332 -2.97 -4.22 -19.85
C THR A 332 -3.34 -4.11 -18.39
N LEU A 333 -2.35 -3.97 -17.50
CA LEU A 333 -2.64 -3.59 -16.11
C LEU A 333 -3.16 -2.15 -15.98
N HIS A 334 -3.66 -1.82 -14.78
CA HIS A 334 -4.39 -0.58 -14.50
C HIS A 334 -3.89 0.06 -13.18
N PRO A 335 -2.72 0.72 -13.15
CA PRO A 335 -2.24 1.41 -11.95
C PRO A 335 -3.25 2.47 -11.48
N LEU A 336 -3.51 2.53 -10.18
CA LEU A 336 -4.37 3.57 -9.60
C LEU A 336 -3.75 4.96 -9.77
N GLY A 337 -2.41 5.01 -9.74
CA GLY A 337 -1.62 6.21 -10.03
C GLY A 337 -1.70 6.71 -11.48
N GLY A 338 -2.14 5.90 -12.45
CA GLY A 338 -2.34 6.34 -13.82
C GLY A 338 -2.34 5.20 -14.85
N ALA A 339 -3.10 5.39 -15.94
CA ALA A 339 -3.21 4.41 -17.01
C ALA A 339 -1.88 4.25 -17.78
N LEU A 340 -1.61 3.01 -18.22
CA LEU A 340 -0.46 2.65 -19.04
C LEU A 340 -0.57 3.25 -20.45
N SER A 341 0.57 3.49 -21.09
CA SER A 341 0.65 4.03 -22.45
C SER A 341 0.75 2.90 -23.49
N VAL A 342 -0.15 2.89 -24.47
CA VAL A 342 -0.13 1.92 -25.59
C VAL A 342 0.25 2.63 -26.90
N THR A 343 1.40 2.26 -27.46
CA THR A 343 1.91 2.77 -28.75
C THR A 343 1.89 1.67 -29.80
N TRP A 344 1.00 1.80 -30.79
CA TRP A 344 0.93 0.89 -31.93
C TRP A 344 1.83 1.35 -33.08
N ARG A 345 2.51 0.42 -33.75
CA ARG A 345 3.24 0.67 -35.02
C ARG A 345 2.91 -0.38 -36.06
N LEU A 346 2.82 0.04 -37.32
CA LEU A 346 2.72 -0.81 -38.51
C LEU A 346 3.98 -0.58 -39.35
N ASP A 347 4.73 -1.64 -39.63
CA ASP A 347 6.01 -1.59 -40.38
C ASP A 347 6.97 -0.52 -39.82
N GLY A 348 7.06 -0.44 -38.49
CA GLY A 348 7.83 0.56 -37.75
C GLY A 348 7.19 1.96 -37.64
N ARG A 349 6.14 2.27 -38.41
CA ARG A 349 5.46 3.58 -38.41
C ARG A 349 4.38 3.65 -37.35
N THR A 350 4.45 4.62 -36.45
CA THR A 350 3.47 4.82 -35.37
C THR A 350 2.07 5.14 -35.91
N LEU A 351 1.06 4.41 -35.43
CA LEU A 351 -0.35 4.64 -35.76
C LEU A 351 -0.97 5.71 -34.83
N PRO A 352 -1.92 6.53 -35.30
CA PRO A 352 -2.55 7.60 -34.51
C PRO A 352 -3.61 7.07 -33.51
N ALA A 353 -3.30 5.99 -32.78
CA ALA A 353 -4.22 5.28 -31.88
C ALA A 353 -4.52 6.03 -30.56
N ARG A 354 -3.76 7.08 -30.21
CA ARG A 354 -3.96 7.93 -29.01
C ARG A 354 -4.12 7.14 -27.69
N GLY A 355 -3.33 6.08 -27.51
CA GLY A 355 -3.38 5.22 -26.32
C GLY A 355 -4.47 4.15 -26.31
N ALA A 356 -5.25 3.99 -27.38
CA ALA A 356 -6.26 2.93 -27.48
C ALA A 356 -5.63 1.53 -27.37
N ARG A 357 -6.28 0.66 -26.59
CA ARG A 357 -5.92 -0.77 -26.42
C ARG A 357 -6.19 -1.64 -27.66
N THR A 358 -6.73 -1.08 -28.73
CA THR A 358 -7.21 -1.81 -29.93
C THR A 358 -6.91 -1.08 -31.24
N VAL A 359 -6.62 -1.81 -32.31
CA VAL A 359 -6.48 -1.30 -33.68
C VAL A 359 -7.37 -2.09 -34.64
N ASP A 360 -8.21 -1.37 -35.41
CA ASP A 360 -9.10 -1.93 -36.43
C ASP A 360 -8.40 -1.95 -37.80
N LEU A 361 -7.81 -3.09 -38.17
CA LEU A 361 -6.92 -3.21 -39.35
C LEU A 361 -7.63 -2.88 -40.67
N ARG A 362 -8.94 -3.12 -40.75
CA ARG A 362 -9.79 -2.77 -41.89
C ARG A 362 -9.72 -1.28 -42.26
N ARG A 363 -9.39 -0.41 -41.30
CA ARG A 363 -9.24 1.04 -41.51
C ARG A 363 -7.89 1.43 -42.11
N LEU A 364 -6.88 0.56 -42.02
CA LEU A 364 -5.52 0.84 -42.45
C LEU A 364 -5.28 0.59 -43.95
N ARG A 365 -6.18 -0.16 -44.62
CA ARG A 365 -6.14 -0.46 -46.07
C ARG A 365 -4.77 -0.98 -46.53
N LEU A 366 -4.33 -2.06 -45.91
CA LEU A 366 -3.02 -2.68 -46.15
C LEU A 366 -2.85 -3.13 -47.61
N SER A 367 -1.61 -3.08 -48.10
CA SER A 367 -1.21 -3.64 -49.39
C SER A 367 -1.13 -5.17 -49.35
N PRO A 368 -1.16 -5.88 -50.49
CA PRO A 368 -0.88 -7.31 -50.52
C PRO A 368 0.54 -7.63 -50.01
N GLY A 369 0.67 -8.68 -49.19
CA GLY A 369 1.93 -9.13 -48.59
C GLY A 369 1.93 -9.04 -47.06
N PRO A 370 2.92 -9.67 -46.39
CA PRO A 370 3.01 -9.66 -44.93
C PRO A 370 3.45 -8.29 -44.39
N HIS A 371 2.71 -7.79 -43.41
CA HIS A 371 2.98 -6.57 -42.66
C HIS A 371 3.32 -6.90 -41.20
N THR A 372 4.12 -6.06 -40.54
CA THR A 372 4.46 -6.23 -39.11
C THR A 372 3.70 -5.22 -38.26
N LEU A 373 2.73 -5.68 -37.47
CA LEU A 373 2.06 -4.88 -36.46
C LEU A 373 2.76 -5.08 -35.11
N THR A 374 2.96 -4.02 -34.34
CA THR A 374 3.44 -4.08 -32.96
C THR A 374 2.65 -3.18 -32.02
N ALA A 375 2.54 -3.59 -30.76
CA ALA A 375 2.01 -2.78 -29.67
C ALA A 375 3.05 -2.74 -28.55
N THR A 376 3.62 -1.56 -28.29
CA THR A 376 4.45 -1.30 -27.11
C THR A 376 3.57 -0.76 -25.99
N VAL A 377 3.53 -1.47 -24.87
CA VAL A 377 2.88 -1.03 -23.62
C VAL A 377 3.97 -0.60 -22.65
N THR A 378 3.89 0.64 -22.17
CA THR A 378 4.87 1.24 -21.27
C THR A 378 4.15 1.93 -20.10
N ASP A 379 4.66 1.74 -18.89
CA ASP A 379 4.27 2.53 -17.73
C ASP A 379 4.96 3.91 -17.79
N PRO A 380 4.20 5.02 -17.88
CA PRO A 380 4.77 6.36 -17.95
C PRO A 380 5.25 6.91 -16.60
N THR A 381 4.98 6.22 -15.47
CA THR A 381 5.15 6.67 -14.08
C THR A 381 6.32 7.64 -13.83
N PRO A 382 6.14 8.76 -13.11
CA PRO A 382 7.23 9.67 -12.77
C PRO A 382 8.21 9.08 -11.74
N PHE A 383 7.85 7.98 -11.07
CA PHE A 383 8.63 7.35 -10.00
C PHE A 383 9.90 6.62 -10.48
N VAL A 384 10.14 6.51 -11.80
CA VAL A 384 11.32 5.85 -12.37
C VAL A 384 12.05 6.83 -13.29
N ARG A 385 13.37 7.02 -13.13
CA ARG A 385 14.20 7.89 -13.98
C ARG A 385 15.27 7.15 -14.76
N ASP A 386 15.64 5.93 -14.39
CA ASP A 386 16.63 5.16 -15.13
C ASP A 386 16.07 4.63 -16.47
N PRO A 387 16.68 4.96 -17.61
CA PRO A 387 16.25 4.46 -18.92
C PRO A 387 16.33 2.94 -19.07
N ALA A 388 17.26 2.26 -18.38
CA ALA A 388 17.36 0.81 -18.40
C ALA A 388 16.20 0.16 -17.64
N VAL A 389 15.79 0.74 -16.50
CA VAL A 389 14.60 0.29 -15.77
C VAL A 389 13.34 0.55 -16.59
N ARG A 390 13.20 1.73 -17.21
CA ARG A 390 12.06 2.03 -18.12
C ARG A 390 11.99 1.14 -19.35
N ALA A 391 13.14 0.76 -19.93
CA ALA A 391 13.22 -0.15 -21.06
C ALA A 391 13.09 -1.63 -20.65
N SER A 392 13.21 -1.95 -19.35
CA SER A 392 13.11 -3.32 -18.84
C SER A 392 11.70 -3.89 -18.98
N ALA A 393 11.62 -5.21 -18.91
CA ALA A 393 10.38 -5.98 -18.90
C ALA A 393 9.41 -5.63 -17.75
N ALA A 394 9.85 -4.89 -16.71
CA ALA A 394 8.98 -4.43 -15.63
C ALA A 394 8.16 -3.19 -16.05
N LEU A 395 8.75 -2.26 -16.80
CA LEU A 395 8.15 -0.95 -17.16
C LEU A 395 7.76 -0.86 -18.64
N THR A 396 8.28 -1.72 -19.52
CA THR A 396 7.92 -1.78 -20.94
C THR A 396 7.79 -3.23 -21.44
N ARG A 397 6.74 -3.49 -22.23
CA ARG A 397 6.52 -4.73 -22.98
C ARG A 397 6.19 -4.41 -24.44
N THR A 398 6.53 -5.29 -25.38
CA THR A 398 6.08 -5.18 -26.77
C THR A 398 5.58 -6.53 -27.28
N VAL A 399 4.40 -6.53 -27.89
CA VAL A 399 3.86 -7.67 -28.64
C VAL A 399 3.95 -7.36 -30.14
N SER A 400 4.17 -8.40 -30.95
CA SER A 400 4.29 -8.31 -32.41
C SER A 400 3.37 -9.34 -33.07
N TRP A 401 2.81 -9.00 -34.23
CA TRP A 401 2.00 -9.87 -35.10
C TRP A 401 2.43 -9.73 -36.56
N THR A 402 2.51 -10.85 -37.27
CA THR A 402 2.50 -10.85 -38.73
C THR A 402 1.06 -10.71 -39.21
N VAL A 403 0.74 -9.61 -39.90
CA VAL A 403 -0.56 -9.40 -40.54
C VAL A 403 -0.44 -9.80 -42.01
N ASP A 404 -1.30 -10.69 -42.48
CA ASP A 404 -1.37 -11.11 -43.88
C ASP A 404 -2.77 -10.81 -44.44
N PRO A 405 -2.92 -9.79 -45.31
CA PRO A 405 -4.21 -9.43 -45.90
C PRO A 405 -4.82 -10.46 -46.85
N SER A 406 -4.11 -11.55 -47.19
CA SER A 406 -4.69 -12.68 -47.93
C SER A 406 -5.48 -13.65 -47.04
N LEU A 407 -5.28 -13.61 -45.72
CA LEU A 407 -5.98 -14.45 -44.76
C LEU A 407 -7.32 -13.84 -44.36
N THR A 408 -8.39 -14.62 -44.47
CA THR A 408 -9.73 -14.29 -43.95
C THR A 408 -9.83 -14.66 -42.48
N THR A 409 -10.38 -13.77 -41.64
CA THR A 409 -10.57 -14.04 -40.22
C THR A 409 -11.86 -14.83 -39.97
N VAL A 410 -11.70 -16.04 -39.42
CA VAL A 410 -12.81 -16.83 -38.88
C VAL A 410 -13.50 -16.03 -37.78
N ARG A 411 -14.82 -15.90 -37.85
CA ARG A 411 -15.63 -15.25 -36.82
C ARG A 411 -16.07 -16.27 -35.78
N ASP A 412 -15.82 -15.96 -34.53
CA ASP A 412 -16.09 -16.75 -33.33
C ASP A 412 -17.54 -16.60 -32.82
N GLY A 413 -18.21 -15.51 -33.19
CA GLY A 413 -19.54 -15.15 -32.67
C GLY A 413 -19.51 -14.56 -31.27
N THR A 414 -18.33 -14.15 -30.76
CA THR A 414 -18.15 -13.63 -29.41
C THR A 414 -19.13 -12.49 -29.11
N ARG A 415 -19.85 -12.63 -28.00
CA ARG A 415 -20.79 -11.62 -27.48
C ARG A 415 -20.03 -10.56 -26.68
N ALA A 416 -20.61 -9.37 -26.56
CA ALA A 416 -20.09 -8.36 -25.65
C ALA A 416 -20.41 -8.75 -24.21
N ALA A 417 -19.39 -8.92 -23.37
CA ALA A 417 -19.47 -9.05 -21.92
C ALA A 417 -18.26 -8.35 -21.26
N PHE A 418 -18.34 -8.06 -19.96
CA PHE A 418 -17.15 -7.67 -19.18
C PHE A 418 -16.26 -8.90 -18.91
N THR A 419 -14.95 -8.68 -18.82
CA THR A 419 -13.94 -9.74 -18.61
C THR A 419 -13.03 -9.50 -17.41
N GLY A 420 -12.94 -8.25 -16.94
CA GLY A 420 -12.20 -7.85 -15.74
C GLY A 420 -12.55 -6.41 -15.39
N HIS A 421 -12.53 -6.06 -14.11
CA HIS A 421 -12.90 -4.72 -13.67
C HIS A 421 -12.30 -4.38 -12.29
N THR A 422 -12.26 -3.09 -11.93
CA THR A 422 -11.94 -2.67 -10.56
C THR A 422 -12.96 -3.30 -9.60
N PRO A 423 -12.58 -3.88 -8.45
CA PRO A 423 -13.54 -4.46 -7.50
C PRO A 423 -14.66 -3.49 -7.13
N THR A 424 -15.90 -4.00 -7.06
CA THR A 424 -17.12 -3.21 -6.81
C THR A 424 -17.56 -3.23 -5.34
N GLY A 425 -17.02 -4.15 -4.53
CA GLY A 425 -17.39 -4.36 -3.13
C GLY A 425 -16.73 -3.38 -2.12
N SER A 426 -16.02 -2.37 -2.58
CA SER A 426 -15.40 -1.34 -1.72
C SER A 426 -15.38 0.01 -2.44
N PRO A 427 -15.44 1.15 -1.73
CA PRO A 427 -15.34 2.46 -2.35
C PRO A 427 -14.01 2.66 -3.09
N VAL A 428 -14.05 3.37 -4.22
CA VAL A 428 -12.85 3.78 -4.97
C VAL A 428 -12.64 5.29 -4.81
N GLY A 429 -11.41 5.70 -4.48
CA GLY A 429 -11.11 7.12 -4.28
C GLY A 429 -11.22 7.92 -5.58
N ALA A 430 -11.74 9.14 -5.50
CA ALA A 430 -11.94 10.10 -6.60
C ALA A 430 -10.66 10.51 -7.34
N ARG A 431 -9.49 10.01 -6.92
CA ARG A 431 -8.20 10.23 -7.55
C ARG A 431 -7.62 8.99 -8.27
N THR A 432 -8.35 7.89 -8.31
CA THR A 432 -7.91 6.62 -8.92
C THR A 432 -8.29 6.49 -10.40
N VAL A 433 -7.77 5.45 -11.06
CA VAL A 433 -8.30 4.92 -12.32
C VAL A 433 -9.24 3.76 -12.02
N VAL A 434 -10.49 3.85 -12.51
CA VAL A 434 -11.45 2.74 -12.49
C VAL A 434 -11.45 2.06 -13.86
N HIS A 435 -11.52 0.74 -13.91
CA HIS A 435 -11.51 0.00 -15.17
C HIS A 435 -12.64 -1.01 -15.34
N ALA A 436 -12.98 -1.26 -16.60
CA ALA A 436 -13.88 -2.32 -17.05
C ALA A 436 -13.41 -2.83 -18.43
N ASP A 437 -12.62 -3.90 -18.43
CA ASP A 437 -12.22 -4.62 -19.65
C ASP A 437 -13.38 -5.45 -20.20
N THR A 438 -13.34 -5.68 -21.51
CA THR A 438 -14.42 -6.33 -22.27
C THR A 438 -13.89 -7.45 -23.14
N THR A 439 -14.76 -8.40 -23.48
CA THR A 439 -14.55 -9.39 -24.56
C THR A 439 -14.08 -8.75 -25.87
N HIS A 440 -13.38 -9.51 -26.72
CA HIS A 440 -12.68 -8.97 -27.91
C HIS A 440 -13.14 -9.63 -29.23
N PRO A 441 -14.43 -9.51 -29.60
CA PRO A 441 -14.94 -10.07 -30.85
C PRO A 441 -14.18 -9.53 -32.07
N VAL A 442 -13.77 -10.42 -32.97
CA VAL A 442 -12.85 -10.10 -34.07
C VAL A 442 -13.31 -8.98 -35.02
N ASP A 443 -14.61 -8.67 -35.06
CA ASP A 443 -15.20 -7.69 -35.97
C ASP A 443 -15.50 -6.31 -35.35
N ARG A 444 -15.34 -6.10 -34.04
CA ARG A 444 -15.72 -4.84 -33.36
C ARG A 444 -15.05 -4.67 -31.99
N VAL A 445 -15.06 -3.45 -31.47
CA VAL A 445 -14.73 -3.17 -30.06
C VAL A 445 -16.03 -2.95 -29.29
N PRO A 446 -16.34 -3.73 -28.22
CA PRO A 446 -17.46 -3.43 -27.35
C PRO A 446 -17.20 -2.15 -26.56
N ALA A 447 -17.99 -1.11 -26.82
CA ALA A 447 -17.83 0.20 -26.21
C ALA A 447 -18.46 0.26 -24.80
N VAL A 448 -17.73 0.85 -23.86
CA VAL A 448 -18.13 1.01 -22.46
C VAL A 448 -18.72 2.40 -22.24
N ARG A 449 -19.97 2.46 -21.77
CA ARG A 449 -20.69 3.71 -21.50
C ARG A 449 -20.67 3.99 -20.01
N TRP A 450 -19.83 4.93 -19.61
CA TRP A 450 -19.71 5.37 -18.22
C TRP A 450 -20.77 6.42 -17.87
N ARG A 451 -21.28 6.34 -16.63
CA ARG A 451 -22.12 7.36 -16.01
C ARG A 451 -21.62 7.68 -14.62
N LEU A 452 -21.69 8.95 -14.24
CA LEU A 452 -21.49 9.44 -12.87
C LEU A 452 -22.80 10.10 -12.43
N ASP A 453 -23.36 9.65 -11.32
CA ASP A 453 -24.66 10.07 -10.79
C ASP A 453 -25.77 10.03 -11.88
N GLY A 454 -25.74 8.95 -12.67
CA GLY A 454 -26.63 8.74 -13.83
C GLY A 454 -26.30 9.58 -15.08
N ARG A 455 -25.43 10.59 -15.00
CA ARG A 455 -25.05 11.47 -16.13
C ARG A 455 -23.93 10.83 -16.97
N PRO A 456 -24.04 10.74 -18.31
CA PRO A 456 -22.98 10.20 -19.15
C PRO A 456 -21.64 10.95 -18.98
N VAL A 457 -20.56 10.19 -18.87
CA VAL A 457 -19.18 10.72 -18.81
C VAL A 457 -18.49 10.50 -20.14
N ALA A 458 -17.80 11.54 -20.64
CA ALA A 458 -17.05 11.44 -21.89
C ALA A 458 -15.69 10.75 -21.67
N THR A 459 -15.56 9.53 -22.20
CA THR A 459 -14.28 8.80 -22.27
C THR A 459 -13.45 9.20 -23.49
N GLY A 460 -12.15 8.92 -23.42
CA GLY A 460 -11.24 9.02 -24.57
C GLY A 460 -11.22 7.74 -25.43
N PRO A 461 -10.29 7.63 -26.41
CA PRO A 461 -10.15 6.45 -27.26
C PRO A 461 -9.77 5.14 -26.56
N GLY A 462 -9.39 5.19 -25.27
CA GLY A 462 -9.38 4.04 -24.37
C GLY A 462 -10.56 4.18 -23.41
N ASP A 463 -11.72 3.67 -23.79
CA ASP A 463 -12.97 3.81 -23.04
C ASP A 463 -13.14 2.80 -21.91
N ARG A 464 -12.24 1.82 -21.79
CA ARG A 464 -12.17 0.85 -20.69
C ARG A 464 -11.54 1.40 -19.40
N ASP A 465 -10.83 2.53 -19.47
CA ASP A 465 -10.17 3.20 -18.34
C ASP A 465 -10.82 4.58 -18.06
N LEU A 466 -11.25 4.81 -16.83
CA LEU A 466 -11.76 6.10 -16.36
C LEU A 466 -10.90 6.68 -15.22
N ASP A 467 -10.09 7.68 -15.56
CA ASP A 467 -9.25 8.45 -14.65
C ASP A 467 -10.09 9.54 -13.95
N LEU A 468 -10.56 9.25 -12.72
CA LEU A 468 -11.52 10.07 -11.99
C LEU A 468 -11.00 11.49 -11.67
N ARG A 469 -9.67 11.67 -11.60
CA ARG A 469 -9.02 12.99 -11.39
C ARG A 469 -9.41 14.01 -12.46
N ARG A 470 -9.74 13.54 -13.67
CA ARG A 470 -10.15 14.38 -14.81
C ARG A 470 -11.56 14.94 -14.63
N LEU A 471 -12.40 14.29 -13.84
CA LEU A 471 -13.79 14.66 -13.61
C LEU A 471 -13.95 15.77 -12.56
N ARG A 472 -12.94 15.98 -11.71
CA ARG A 472 -12.91 17.02 -10.64
C ARG A 472 -14.16 16.97 -9.75
N LEU A 473 -14.39 15.79 -9.16
CA LEU A 473 -15.56 15.51 -8.33
C LEU A 473 -15.70 16.49 -7.15
N ALA A 474 -16.95 16.71 -6.72
CA ALA A 474 -17.26 17.50 -5.55
C ALA A 474 -17.12 16.65 -4.26
N PRO A 475 -16.88 17.22 -3.07
CA PRO A 475 -16.65 16.41 -1.87
C PRO A 475 -17.89 15.65 -1.34
N GLY A 476 -18.01 14.37 -1.69
CA GLY A 476 -19.01 13.45 -1.18
C GLY A 476 -18.97 12.08 -1.87
N THR A 477 -19.91 11.21 -1.53
CA THR A 477 -20.11 9.92 -2.19
C THR A 477 -20.82 10.10 -3.53
N HIS A 478 -20.30 9.47 -4.58
CA HIS A 478 -20.87 9.46 -5.93
C HIS A 478 -21.15 8.03 -6.40
N THR A 479 -22.09 7.86 -7.34
CA THR A 479 -22.35 6.55 -7.98
C THR A 479 -21.76 6.55 -9.38
N LEU A 480 -20.80 5.67 -9.64
CA LEU A 480 -20.25 5.43 -10.97
C LEU A 480 -20.83 4.13 -11.54
N THR A 481 -21.30 4.14 -12.79
CA THR A 481 -21.68 2.91 -13.49
C THR A 481 -21.01 2.80 -14.86
N ALA A 482 -20.80 1.57 -15.32
CA ALA A 482 -20.29 1.24 -16.65
C ALA A 482 -21.19 0.19 -17.30
N ARG A 483 -21.76 0.50 -18.47
CA ARG A 483 -22.65 -0.41 -19.22
C ARG A 483 -22.18 -0.64 -20.64
N LEU A 484 -22.27 -1.88 -21.11
CA LEU A 484 -21.91 -2.24 -22.48
C LEU A 484 -22.91 -1.70 -23.51
N ALA A 485 -22.39 -1.12 -24.59
CA ALA A 485 -23.22 -0.64 -25.70
C ALA A 485 -23.95 -1.79 -26.41
N GLY A 486 -25.25 -1.95 -26.13
CA GLY A 486 -26.10 -2.99 -26.72
C GLY A 486 -26.26 -4.26 -25.86
N GLY A 487 -25.78 -4.24 -24.60
CA GLY A 487 -26.06 -5.27 -23.60
C GLY A 487 -26.82 -4.72 -22.39
N ASP A 488 -27.25 -5.61 -21.51
CA ASP A 488 -27.92 -5.30 -20.23
C ASP A 488 -26.99 -5.40 -19.00
N GLU A 489 -25.74 -5.81 -19.21
CA GLU A 489 -24.71 -5.87 -18.18
C GLU A 489 -24.24 -4.46 -17.77
N GLU A 490 -24.33 -4.14 -16.49
CA GLU A 490 -23.92 -2.87 -15.90
C GLU A 490 -23.16 -3.13 -14.59
N LEU A 491 -21.95 -2.57 -14.48
CA LEU A 491 -21.13 -2.55 -13.27
C LEU A 491 -21.36 -1.24 -12.52
N THR A 492 -21.29 -1.27 -11.18
CA THR A 492 -21.54 -0.12 -10.30
C THR A 492 -20.47 -0.04 -9.21
N TRP A 493 -19.96 1.17 -8.96
CA TRP A 493 -19.03 1.47 -7.87
C TRP A 493 -19.53 2.66 -7.04
N THR A 494 -19.34 2.55 -5.73
CA THR A 494 -19.28 3.71 -4.85
C THR A 494 -17.96 4.44 -5.12
N VAL A 495 -18.01 5.70 -5.53
CA VAL A 495 -16.83 6.57 -5.60
C VAL A 495 -16.83 7.48 -4.39
N ASP A 496 -15.78 7.41 -3.59
CA ASP A 496 -15.57 8.36 -2.51
C ASP A 496 -14.76 9.56 -3.01
N ALA A 497 -15.33 10.76 -2.89
CA ALA A 497 -14.67 12.03 -3.15
C ALA A 497 -14.54 12.93 -1.90
N ARG A 498 -14.82 12.43 -0.69
CA ARG A 498 -14.68 13.16 0.57
C ARG A 498 -13.57 12.53 1.41
N PRO A 499 -12.33 13.06 1.34
CA PRO A 499 -11.24 12.55 2.16
C PRO A 499 -11.59 12.61 3.64
N ALA A 500 -11.18 11.58 4.38
CA ALA A 500 -11.35 11.52 5.84
C ALA A 500 -10.76 12.78 6.52
N THR A 501 -11.27 13.12 7.70
CA THR A 501 -10.90 14.35 8.42
C THR A 501 -10.16 14.06 9.72
N ALA A 502 -8.98 14.68 9.90
CA ALA A 502 -8.27 14.67 11.18
C ALA A 502 -8.71 15.79 12.13
N ALA A 503 -8.74 15.46 13.42
CA ALA A 503 -8.74 16.36 14.56
C ALA A 503 -7.53 16.07 15.45
N TYR A 504 -7.13 17.04 16.27
CA TYR A 504 -6.01 16.92 17.20
C TYR A 504 -6.42 17.35 18.61
N GLU A 505 -5.81 16.69 19.59
CA GLU A 505 -5.86 17.00 21.02
C GLU A 505 -4.43 17.25 21.47
N LEU A 506 -4.21 18.27 22.31
CA LEU A 506 -2.91 18.57 22.92
C LEU A 506 -3.03 18.49 24.44
N SER A 507 -1.92 18.20 25.12
CA SER A 507 -1.77 18.49 26.55
C SER A 507 -2.04 19.97 26.87
N GLU A 508 -2.31 20.32 28.12
CA GLU A 508 -2.65 21.69 28.49
C GLU A 508 -1.52 22.70 28.13
N PRO A 509 -1.83 23.81 27.44
CA PRO A 509 -0.89 24.88 27.13
C PRO A 509 -0.86 25.94 28.24
N LEU A 510 0.30 26.54 28.50
CA LEU A 510 0.41 27.77 29.30
C LEU A 510 -0.49 28.89 28.76
N ARG A 511 -0.61 28.96 27.43
CA ARG A 511 -1.35 30.00 26.73
C ARG A 511 -1.75 29.54 25.34
N THR A 512 -3.00 29.78 24.96
CA THR A 512 -3.41 29.75 23.54
C THR A 512 -3.44 31.17 22.98
N VAL A 513 -2.78 31.38 21.84
CA VAL A 513 -2.77 32.65 21.09
C VAL A 513 -3.54 32.45 19.79
N ARG A 514 -4.51 33.33 19.52
CA ARG A 514 -5.34 33.32 18.31
C ARG A 514 -5.16 34.66 17.60
N ARG A 515 -4.73 34.63 16.33
CA ARG A 515 -4.50 35.84 15.51
C ARG A 515 -5.25 35.67 14.17
N PRO A 516 -6.02 36.66 13.68
CA PRO A 516 -6.74 36.54 12.41
C PRO A 516 -5.82 36.13 11.25
N GLY A 517 -6.27 35.20 10.40
CA GLY A 517 -5.50 34.73 9.24
C GLY A 517 -4.23 33.92 9.57
N ARG A 518 -4.03 33.49 10.82
CA ARG A 518 -2.91 32.63 11.23
C ARG A 518 -3.44 31.33 11.86
N PRO A 519 -2.67 30.22 11.84
CA PRO A 519 -3.01 29.05 12.65
C PRO A 519 -3.06 29.42 14.14
N VAL A 520 -3.79 28.63 14.93
CA VAL A 520 -3.78 28.77 16.40
C VAL A 520 -2.39 28.42 16.93
N GLU A 521 -1.91 29.18 17.89
CA GLU A 521 -0.60 29.03 18.52
C GLU A 521 -0.77 28.57 19.97
N TYR A 522 -0.04 27.53 20.36
CA TYR A 522 -0.07 26.92 21.69
C TYR A 522 1.30 27.04 22.35
N VAL A 523 1.38 27.69 23.50
CA VAL A 523 2.64 27.88 24.25
C VAL A 523 2.75 26.84 25.35
N HIS A 524 3.86 26.12 25.45
CA HIS A 524 4.11 25.08 26.46
C HIS A 524 5.45 25.27 27.19
N ASP A 525 5.47 24.93 28.48
CA ASP A 525 6.68 24.92 29.31
C ASP A 525 7.41 23.59 29.17
N GLY A 526 8.30 23.47 28.19
CA GLY A 526 8.95 22.21 27.85
C GLY A 526 8.01 21.22 27.10
N PRO A 527 8.02 19.92 27.42
CA PRO A 527 7.30 18.89 26.65
C PRO A 527 5.79 19.10 26.53
N PHE A 528 5.23 18.67 25.39
CA PHE A 528 3.79 18.56 25.18
C PHE A 528 3.45 17.22 24.51
N THR A 529 2.19 16.80 24.58
CA THR A 529 1.70 15.61 23.86
C THR A 529 0.67 16.00 22.81
N MET A 530 0.59 15.21 21.74
CA MET A 530 -0.38 15.35 20.65
C MET A 530 -1.05 14.01 20.39
N ARG A 531 -2.38 13.94 20.52
CA ARG A 531 -3.16 12.86 19.92
C ARG A 531 -3.73 13.33 18.60
N LEU A 532 -3.54 12.54 17.53
CA LEU A 532 -4.34 12.67 16.32
C LEU A 532 -5.49 11.67 16.36
N THR A 533 -6.64 12.10 15.87
CA THR A 533 -7.81 11.24 15.65
C THR A 533 -8.37 11.53 14.26
N ALA A 534 -8.89 10.52 13.58
CA ALA A 534 -9.51 10.66 12.28
C ALA A 534 -10.98 10.26 12.31
N ARG A 535 -11.77 10.81 11.40
CA ARG A 535 -13.16 10.40 11.12
C ARG A 535 -13.41 10.46 9.62
N ASP A 536 -13.96 9.38 9.09
CA ASP A 536 -14.41 9.24 7.71
C ASP A 536 -15.95 9.13 7.67
N ASP A 537 -16.55 9.16 6.48
CA ASP A 537 -17.94 8.73 6.25
C ASP A 537 -18.08 7.43 5.44
N GLN A 538 -16.95 6.83 5.04
CA GLN A 538 -16.85 5.46 4.55
C GLN A 538 -16.35 4.49 5.64
N GLU A 539 -16.45 3.18 5.38
CA GLU A 539 -15.86 2.13 6.22
C GLU A 539 -14.38 1.87 5.84
N GLY A 540 -13.56 1.55 6.84
CA GLY A 540 -12.13 1.26 6.70
C GLY A 540 -11.27 2.08 7.67
N ALA A 541 -9.98 1.75 7.77
CA ALA A 541 -9.04 2.51 8.60
C ALA A 541 -8.56 3.79 7.89
N VAL A 542 -8.25 4.82 8.69
CA VAL A 542 -7.66 6.08 8.21
C VAL A 542 -6.27 6.26 8.80
N VAL A 543 -5.25 6.29 7.94
CA VAL A 543 -3.88 6.60 8.33
C VAL A 543 -3.75 8.11 8.58
N SER A 544 -3.37 8.50 9.79
CA SER A 544 -3.07 9.88 10.13
C SER A 544 -1.57 10.16 9.94
N GLN A 545 -1.23 11.34 9.43
CA GLN A 545 0.15 11.78 9.25
C GLN A 545 0.35 13.21 9.76
N PHE A 546 1.54 13.52 10.27
CA PHE A 546 1.96 14.87 10.60
C PHE A 546 3.33 15.20 10.01
N ARG A 547 3.70 16.48 10.03
CA ARG A 547 5.09 16.93 9.83
C ARG A 547 5.37 18.19 10.66
N VAL A 548 6.65 18.41 10.94
CA VAL A 548 7.13 19.59 11.69
C VAL A 548 7.91 20.49 10.72
N ASP A 549 7.61 21.79 10.73
CA ASP A 549 8.30 22.85 9.97
C ASP A 549 8.46 22.63 8.45
N GLY A 550 7.64 21.75 7.86
CA GLY A 550 7.68 21.41 6.43
C GLY A 550 8.56 20.22 6.06
N ASP A 551 9.14 19.52 7.05
CA ASP A 551 9.92 18.27 6.90
C ASP A 551 9.06 17.12 6.33
N GLY A 552 9.61 15.91 6.24
CA GLY A 552 8.90 14.73 5.72
C GLY A 552 7.57 14.44 6.42
N TRP A 553 6.60 13.89 5.68
CA TRP A 553 5.37 13.37 6.26
C TRP A 553 5.65 12.10 7.07
N TYR A 554 5.31 12.16 8.35
CA TYR A 554 5.51 11.11 9.33
C TYR A 554 4.17 10.49 9.74
N THR A 555 4.09 9.17 9.70
CA THR A 555 2.89 8.39 10.03
C THR A 555 2.69 8.35 11.55
N TYR A 556 1.48 8.68 11.99
CA TYR A 556 1.10 8.70 13.40
C TYR A 556 0.62 7.32 13.86
N TYR A 557 1.15 6.85 14.98
CA TYR A 557 0.89 5.52 15.56
C TYR A 557 0.70 5.54 17.10
N GLY A 558 0.41 6.71 17.69
CA GLY A 558 0.41 6.88 19.15
C GLY A 558 1.82 7.11 19.68
N TRP A 559 2.31 6.22 20.56
CA TRP A 559 3.66 6.26 21.13
C TRP A 559 4.37 4.90 20.93
N PRO A 560 5.71 4.82 20.79
CA PRO A 560 6.39 3.57 20.44
C PRO A 560 6.18 2.39 21.39
N THR A 561 5.84 2.67 22.66
CA THR A 561 5.57 1.67 23.70
C THR A 561 4.07 1.51 24.04
N ASP A 562 3.20 2.31 23.42
CA ASP A 562 1.76 2.39 23.72
C ASP A 562 1.03 3.11 22.56
N ALA A 563 0.24 2.38 21.78
CA ALA A 563 -0.45 2.93 20.61
C ALA A 563 -1.63 3.87 20.95
N ASP A 564 -2.17 3.80 22.17
CA ASP A 564 -3.28 4.66 22.64
C ASP A 564 -2.76 5.94 23.29
N ALA A 565 -1.51 5.94 23.77
CA ALA A 565 -0.84 7.12 24.30
C ALA A 565 -0.62 8.21 23.22
N PRO A 566 -0.76 9.50 23.58
CA PRO A 566 -0.51 10.60 22.66
C PRO A 566 0.98 10.76 22.37
N PHE A 567 1.33 11.04 21.11
CA PHE A 567 2.71 11.23 20.68
C PHE A 567 3.36 12.40 21.43
N ARG A 568 4.43 12.15 22.19
CA ARG A 568 5.10 13.14 23.04
C ARG A 568 6.23 13.86 22.30
N PHE A 569 6.13 15.18 22.23
CA PHE A 569 7.18 16.04 21.69
C PHE A 569 8.04 16.66 22.81
N THR A 570 9.34 16.79 22.55
CA THR A 570 10.32 17.44 23.43
C THR A 570 11.37 18.21 22.60
N PRO A 571 12.06 19.22 23.17
CA PRO A 571 13.09 19.99 22.45
C PRO A 571 14.29 19.17 21.94
N ALA A 572 14.61 18.03 22.58
CA ALA A 572 15.78 17.21 22.28
C ALA A 572 15.44 15.78 21.82
N GLY A 573 14.16 15.40 21.83
CA GLY A 573 13.70 14.01 21.66
C GLY A 573 13.73 13.20 22.95
N THR A 574 12.93 12.15 23.00
CA THR A 574 12.88 11.17 24.10
C THR A 574 13.60 9.89 23.65
N VAL A 575 14.51 9.36 24.48
CA VAL A 575 15.19 8.09 24.18
C VAL A 575 14.29 6.92 24.62
N ILE A 576 14.06 5.96 23.72
CA ILE A 576 13.37 4.69 23.97
C ILE A 576 14.19 3.60 23.27
N ASP A 577 14.56 2.54 23.99
CA ASP A 577 15.30 1.37 23.49
C ASP A 577 16.56 1.71 22.66
N GLY A 578 17.21 2.83 22.95
CA GLY A 578 18.40 3.29 22.22
C GLY A 578 18.12 4.07 20.92
N LEU A 579 16.88 4.41 20.62
CA LEU A 579 16.46 5.32 19.54
C LEU A 579 15.82 6.59 20.10
N VAL A 580 15.69 7.62 19.27
CA VAL A 580 15.12 8.92 19.65
C VAL A 580 13.78 9.16 18.95
N TYR A 581 12.76 9.47 19.74
CA TYR A 581 11.40 9.75 19.27
C TYR A 581 10.95 11.15 19.71
N GLY A 582 10.11 11.79 18.88
CA GLY A 582 9.44 13.03 19.25
C GLY A 582 10.36 14.21 19.57
N LYS A 583 11.49 14.36 18.86
CA LYS A 583 12.18 15.67 18.86
C LYS A 583 11.36 16.66 18.03
N LEU A 584 11.04 17.82 18.60
CA LEU A 584 10.45 18.95 17.86
C LEU A 584 11.54 19.69 17.06
N GLY A 585 11.17 20.38 15.98
CA GLY A 585 12.14 21.06 15.11
C GLY A 585 13.01 20.07 14.32
N ARG A 586 14.33 20.13 14.50
CA ARG A 586 15.27 19.34 13.69
C ARG A 586 15.29 17.89 14.16
N SER A 587 14.39 17.08 13.57
CA SER A 587 14.27 15.62 13.75
C SER A 587 15.63 14.91 13.86
N ARG A 588 15.69 13.98 14.83
CA ARG A 588 16.84 13.31 15.44
C ARG A 588 16.43 11.87 15.68
N ALA A 589 17.14 10.89 15.11
CA ALA A 589 16.73 9.47 15.13
C ALA A 589 17.50 8.65 16.17
N VAL A 590 18.73 9.05 16.48
CA VAL A 590 19.65 8.26 17.33
C VAL A 590 20.31 9.11 18.43
N PRO A 591 20.75 8.51 19.57
CA PRO A 591 21.30 9.27 20.69
C PRO A 591 22.56 10.11 20.39
N TRP A 592 23.33 9.77 19.36
CA TRP A 592 24.53 10.53 18.93
C TRP A 592 24.24 11.61 17.89
N ASP A 593 23.03 11.68 17.34
CA ASP A 593 22.58 12.84 16.54
C ASP A 593 22.50 14.10 17.42
N ASP A 594 22.61 15.27 16.77
CA ASP A 594 22.52 16.63 17.32
C ASP A 594 21.35 16.81 18.31
N ALA A 595 21.70 16.78 19.60
CA ALA A 595 20.82 16.92 20.74
C ALA A 595 20.51 18.38 21.12
N THR A 596 20.94 19.37 20.31
CA THR A 596 20.66 20.79 20.56
C THR A 596 19.14 21.00 20.74
N PRO A 597 18.68 21.60 21.85
CA PRO A 597 17.27 21.84 22.09
C PRO A 597 16.67 22.83 21.08
N ASP A 598 15.77 22.35 20.24
CA ASP A 598 14.97 23.19 19.37
C ASP A 598 13.84 23.84 20.19
N LEU A 599 13.95 25.15 20.39
CA LEU A 599 13.03 25.99 21.17
C LEU A 599 12.53 27.16 20.32
N GLY A 600 11.37 27.71 20.69
CA GLY A 600 10.67 28.72 19.91
C GLY A 600 9.45 28.14 19.18
N THR A 601 9.03 28.81 18.11
CA THR A 601 7.76 28.55 17.42
C THR A 601 7.94 27.63 16.21
N HIS A 602 7.39 26.42 16.31
CA HIS A 602 7.34 25.41 15.27
C HIS A 602 5.94 25.32 14.65
N ARG A 603 5.86 24.98 13.37
CA ARG A 603 4.61 24.61 12.69
C ARG A 603 4.44 23.10 12.75
N ILE A 604 3.25 22.66 13.16
CA ILE A 604 2.82 21.27 12.97
C ILE A 604 1.71 21.26 11.92
N GLU A 605 1.96 20.54 10.83
CA GLU A 605 0.96 20.21 9.83
C GLU A 605 0.48 18.78 10.02
N TYR A 606 -0.79 18.50 9.73
CA TYR A 606 -1.37 17.17 9.85
C TYR A 606 -2.40 16.90 8.74
N ARG A 607 -2.49 15.64 8.31
CA ARG A 607 -3.38 15.14 7.24
C ARG A 607 -3.81 13.70 7.49
N THR A 608 -4.64 13.19 6.58
CA THR A 608 -5.26 11.86 6.58
C THR A 608 -5.03 11.18 5.23
N ILE A 609 -5.07 9.85 5.23
CA ILE A 609 -5.21 9.00 4.04
C ILE A 609 -6.22 7.90 4.41
N ASP A 610 -7.36 7.84 3.73
CA ASP A 610 -8.42 6.85 3.96
C ASP A 610 -8.22 5.56 3.15
N ALA A 611 -9.04 4.54 3.45
CA ALA A 611 -8.98 3.22 2.82
C ALA A 611 -9.27 3.24 1.30
N ALA A 612 -9.95 4.28 0.81
CA ALA A 612 -10.19 4.54 -0.62
C ALA A 612 -8.98 5.20 -1.32
N GLY A 613 -8.00 5.69 -0.55
CA GLY A 613 -6.75 6.29 -1.02
C GLY A 613 -6.82 7.80 -1.24
N ASN A 614 -7.83 8.49 -0.72
CA ASN A 614 -7.91 9.94 -0.80
C ASN A 614 -7.01 10.59 0.27
N VAL A 615 -6.09 11.45 -0.17
CA VAL A 615 -5.22 12.22 0.73
C VAL A 615 -5.95 13.50 1.16
N GLY A 616 -6.21 13.64 2.46
CA GLY A 616 -6.89 14.80 3.03
C GLY A 616 -6.06 16.09 2.96
N PRO A 617 -6.71 17.27 2.89
CA PRO A 617 -6.02 18.56 2.84
C PRO A 617 -5.27 18.83 4.15
N ALA A 618 -3.99 19.19 4.05
CA ALA A 618 -3.16 19.51 5.20
C ALA A 618 -3.75 20.68 6.02
N ARG A 619 -3.92 20.45 7.32
CA ARG A 619 -4.27 21.46 8.32
C ARG A 619 -3.04 21.77 9.17
N SER A 620 -3.02 22.87 9.93
CA SER A 620 -1.90 23.18 10.83
C SER A 620 -2.28 23.95 12.08
N PHE A 621 -1.38 23.87 13.07
CA PHE A 621 -1.29 24.75 14.23
C PHE A 621 0.18 25.14 14.46
N LEU A 622 0.43 26.08 15.37
CA LEU A 622 1.77 26.44 15.82
C LEU A 622 1.96 25.99 17.28
N VAL A 623 3.16 25.54 17.61
CA VAL A 623 3.59 25.26 18.99
C VAL A 623 4.79 26.14 19.30
N THR A 624 4.73 26.89 20.39
CA THR A 624 5.85 27.68 20.90
C THR A 624 6.37 27.03 22.18
N LEU A 625 7.54 26.39 22.11
CA LEU A 625 8.22 25.87 23.31
C LEU A 625 9.09 26.96 23.93
N VAL A 626 8.82 27.28 25.18
CA VAL A 626 9.72 28.12 26.00
C VAL A 626 10.69 27.23 26.79
N PRO A 627 11.87 27.74 27.20
CA PRO A 627 12.69 27.07 28.18
C PRO A 627 11.89 26.88 29.49
N PRO A 628 11.98 25.72 30.17
CA PRO A 628 11.30 25.49 31.44
C PRO A 628 11.52 26.62 32.44
N GLY A 629 10.46 27.01 33.15
CA GLY A 629 10.50 28.04 34.19
C GLY A 629 11.57 27.78 35.27
N ARG A 630 12.17 28.87 35.76
CA ARG A 630 12.98 28.91 36.99
C ARG A 630 12.17 29.50 38.14
#